data_AF-A0AAJ2C584-F1
#
_entry.id   AF-A0AAJ2C584-F1
#
_cell.length_a   1.000
_cell.length_b   1.000
_cell.length_c   1.000
_cell.angle_alpha   90.00
_cell.angle_beta   90.00
_cell.angle_gamma   90.00
#
_symmetry.space_group_name_H-M   'P 1'
#
loop_
_entity.id
_entity.type
_entity.pdbx_description
1 polymer ?
#
loop_
_entity_poly.entity_id
_entity_poly.type
_entity_poly.pdbx_seq_one_letter_code
_entity_poly.pdbx_strand_id
1 'polypeptide(L)'
;MIQYDILGGKTLVKEYKAPQKKKVKAAAKPETNEIEHTPKERKSSNNLYMTIEKKVKLSPHRIVSTTSFCRETKSQNDNSRKNLKACDGEFNGYMSANTSRYVKRIVENWLTSIELNNDLKNKDYRNKPYVTFVTLTLPSKQVHHDNYLKNQLLDPMIEWLRDSQERTKRKGAGVDAYLWRAESQKNGNLHFHLIVDRWIDQDKLRQKWNQILERLQYISMYRMTQKYIYRKGFVFREEQAEKQTEALMYVVQNAIKDQKKIPDTKYRECPGVREILNSIIQNYSLMTAKERKNDPKYGLDADTARMLVYKMQLAAYERGMATDWDEPNTTDVHKLSNIESISAYITKYVSKKDGIFPVLAKNQKVLQNGNMGKYIFTLREGGDWENAMDWMDEIPYEVKFESRKVRGRIWGKSRNLSDTHEGGSKIESPSFTTEIKMIYDDEVFGRRQKTITQNEIVNDYVEQVKQEIPEAEIKRLAEIIDSEYCEIIPLGEYSTRINHKTKRKEKYFKNKKQVHFLEKLNPTIKIRYLEHYNTIFQSIYGNHYLQKTA
;
A
#
# COMPACT_ATOMS: atom_id res chain seq x y z
N MET A 1 4.67 -14.27 -44.92
CA MET A 1 5.57 -13.24 -44.36
C MET A 1 6.88 -13.91 -43.95
N ILE A 2 8.05 -13.36 -44.27
CA ILE A 2 9.36 -13.96 -43.88
C ILE A 2 9.75 -13.38 -42.53
N GLN A 3 10.00 -14.24 -41.54
CA GLN A 3 10.45 -13.84 -40.21
C GLN A 3 11.83 -14.45 -39.95
N TYR A 4 12.72 -13.64 -39.35
CA TYR A 4 14.06 -14.04 -38.94
C TYR A 4 14.07 -14.28 -37.43
N ASP A 5 14.72 -15.35 -36.99
CA ASP A 5 14.94 -15.60 -35.56
C ASP A 5 16.20 -14.90 -35.03
N ILE A 6 16.44 -15.04 -33.72
CA ILE A 6 17.50 -14.36 -32.96
C ILE A 6 18.92 -14.81 -33.39
N LEU A 7 19.04 -15.88 -34.19
CA LEU A 7 20.30 -16.40 -34.74
C LEU A 7 20.39 -16.26 -36.27
N GLY A 8 19.46 -15.55 -36.91
CA GLY A 8 19.49 -15.25 -38.34
C GLY A 8 18.90 -16.32 -39.26
N GLY A 9 18.20 -17.32 -38.73
CA GLY A 9 17.52 -18.34 -39.52
C GLY A 9 16.25 -17.79 -40.20
N LYS A 10 16.11 -18.00 -41.53
CA LYS A 10 14.92 -17.61 -42.31
C LYS A 10 13.82 -18.66 -42.18
N THR A 11 12.66 -18.29 -41.64
CA THR A 11 11.47 -19.15 -41.64
C THR A 11 10.32 -18.50 -42.42
N LEU A 12 9.73 -19.26 -43.35
CA LEU A 12 8.57 -18.84 -44.15
C LEU A 12 7.28 -19.13 -43.39
N VAL A 13 6.63 -18.08 -42.89
CA VAL A 13 5.31 -18.19 -42.25
C VAL A 13 4.24 -18.14 -43.33
N LYS A 14 3.52 -19.26 -43.52
CA LYS A 14 2.29 -19.32 -44.33
C LYS A 14 1.16 -18.58 -43.61
N GLU A 15 0.49 -17.68 -44.32
CA GLU A 15 -0.65 -16.93 -43.78
C GLU A 15 -1.78 -17.87 -43.38
N TYR A 16 -2.24 -17.72 -42.13
CA TYR A 16 -3.39 -18.44 -41.62
C TYR A 16 -4.67 -17.80 -42.17
N LYS A 17 -5.31 -18.45 -43.14
CA LYS A 17 -6.66 -18.07 -43.57
C LYS A 17 -7.66 -18.49 -42.49
N ALA A 18 -8.34 -17.51 -41.90
CA ALA A 18 -9.40 -17.74 -40.91
C ALA A 18 -10.50 -18.65 -41.49
N PRO A 19 -11.05 -19.60 -40.71
CA PRO A 19 -12.13 -20.45 -41.18
C PRO A 19 -13.40 -19.61 -41.39
N GLN A 20 -13.96 -19.68 -42.60
CA GLN A 20 -15.25 -19.07 -42.92
C GLN A 20 -16.36 -19.68 -42.05
N LYS A 21 -17.09 -18.82 -41.33
CA LYS A 21 -18.27 -19.21 -40.55
C LYS A 21 -19.29 -19.90 -41.47
N LYS A 22 -19.57 -21.18 -41.23
CA LYS A 22 -20.74 -21.86 -41.80
C LYS A 22 -22.00 -21.13 -41.34
N LYS A 23 -22.82 -20.67 -42.30
CA LYS A 23 -24.17 -20.15 -42.04
C LYS A 23 -25.00 -21.28 -41.41
N VAL A 24 -25.39 -21.09 -40.15
CA VAL A 24 -26.36 -21.96 -39.47
C VAL A 24 -27.75 -21.61 -40.00
N LYS A 25 -28.46 -22.62 -40.51
CA LYS A 25 -29.85 -22.52 -40.96
C LYS A 25 -30.74 -22.16 -39.76
N ALA A 26 -31.67 -21.22 -39.98
CA ALA A 26 -32.70 -20.86 -39.02
C ALA A 26 -33.58 -22.08 -38.69
N ALA A 27 -33.70 -22.40 -37.41
CA ALA A 27 -34.68 -23.35 -36.90
C ALA A 27 -35.98 -22.61 -36.56
N ALA A 28 -37.10 -23.25 -36.90
CA ALA A 28 -38.46 -22.72 -36.79
C ALA A 28 -38.86 -22.38 -35.35
N LYS A 29 -39.69 -21.34 -35.20
CA LYS A 29 -40.39 -20.97 -33.97
C LYS A 29 -41.34 -22.11 -33.56
N PRO A 30 -41.40 -22.51 -32.27
CA PRO A 30 -42.55 -23.20 -31.75
C PRO A 30 -43.68 -22.20 -31.43
N GLU A 31 -44.89 -22.66 -31.71
CA GLU A 31 -46.17 -21.97 -31.57
C GLU A 31 -46.45 -21.52 -30.14
N THR A 32 -47.09 -20.34 -30.05
CA THR A 32 -47.65 -19.75 -28.85
C THR A 32 -48.91 -20.52 -28.43
N ASN A 33 -48.82 -21.28 -27.34
CA ASN A 33 -50.02 -21.70 -26.62
C ASN A 33 -50.44 -20.57 -25.68
N GLU A 34 -51.59 -19.97 -25.99
CA GLU A 34 -52.36 -19.11 -25.10
C GLU A 34 -52.80 -19.93 -23.88
N ILE A 35 -52.38 -19.49 -22.69
CA ILE A 35 -53.00 -19.92 -21.43
C ILE A 35 -53.48 -18.66 -20.74
N GLU A 36 -54.80 -18.60 -20.60
CA GLU A 36 -55.61 -17.56 -19.97
C GLU A 36 -55.06 -17.15 -18.61
N HIS A 37 -54.77 -15.85 -18.47
CA HIS A 37 -54.52 -15.24 -17.17
C HIS A 37 -55.86 -15.00 -16.48
N THR A 38 -56.26 -15.93 -15.60
CA THR A 38 -57.22 -15.61 -14.53
C THR A 38 -56.52 -14.71 -13.51
N PRO A 39 -57.08 -13.53 -13.16
CA PRO A 39 -56.50 -12.69 -12.13
C PRO A 39 -56.77 -13.34 -10.76
N LYS A 40 -55.74 -13.93 -10.16
CA LYS A 40 -55.79 -14.29 -8.74
C LYS A 40 -55.80 -13.00 -7.93
N GLU A 41 -56.98 -12.66 -7.40
CA GLU A 41 -57.12 -11.73 -6.28
C GLU A 41 -56.15 -12.13 -5.15
N ARG A 42 -55.08 -11.35 -4.97
CA ARG A 42 -54.25 -11.44 -3.77
C ARG A 42 -54.86 -10.52 -2.71
N LYS A 43 -55.57 -11.14 -1.77
CA LYS A 43 -55.89 -10.53 -0.48
C LYS A 43 -54.58 -10.20 0.26
N SER A 44 -54.50 -8.94 0.69
CA SER A 44 -53.57 -8.31 1.64
C SER A 44 -52.63 -9.24 2.44
N SER A 45 -51.33 -9.01 2.25
CA SER A 45 -50.32 -9.15 3.31
C SER A 45 -49.23 -8.10 3.04
N ASN A 46 -48.99 -7.19 4.00
CA ASN A 46 -48.02 -6.10 3.92
C ASN A 46 -46.67 -6.54 3.32
N ASN A 47 -46.41 -6.23 2.06
CA ASN A 47 -45.14 -6.53 1.42
C ASN A 47 -44.17 -5.37 1.69
N LEU A 48 -43.16 -5.63 2.51
CA LEU A 48 -42.03 -4.74 2.71
C LEU A 48 -41.27 -4.63 1.37
N TYR A 49 -41.31 -3.47 0.72
CA TYR A 49 -40.72 -3.31 -0.61
C TYR A 49 -39.22 -3.05 -0.56
N MET A 50 -38.78 -2.30 0.46
CA MET A 50 -37.38 -1.89 0.61
C MET A 50 -37.04 -1.58 2.05
N THR A 51 -35.81 -1.90 2.44
CA THR A 51 -35.24 -1.48 3.72
C THR A 51 -34.10 -0.52 3.44
N ILE A 52 -34.17 0.69 4.02
CA ILE A 52 -33.06 1.63 4.05
C ILE A 52 -32.33 1.42 5.38
N GLU A 53 -31.08 1.02 5.31
CA GLU A 53 -30.24 0.82 6.49
C GLU A 53 -29.14 1.89 6.52
N LYS A 54 -29.07 2.65 7.61
CA LYS A 54 -27.93 3.53 7.91
C LYS A 54 -26.92 2.75 8.74
N LYS A 55 -25.72 2.57 8.20
CA LYS A 55 -24.61 1.83 8.81
C LYS A 55 -23.45 2.76 9.09
N VAL A 56 -22.97 2.74 10.34
CA VAL A 56 -21.77 3.47 10.77
C VAL A 56 -20.64 2.47 10.97
N LYS A 57 -19.50 2.71 10.32
CA LYS A 57 -18.27 1.91 10.44
C LYS A 57 -17.19 2.74 11.12
N LEU A 58 -16.63 2.23 12.21
CA LEU A 58 -15.54 2.87 12.95
C LEU A 58 -14.20 2.34 12.44
N SER A 59 -13.67 2.96 11.37
CA SER A 59 -12.33 2.62 10.87
C SER A 59 -11.27 3.25 11.77
N PRO A 60 -10.02 2.74 11.79
CA PRO A 60 -8.99 3.22 12.73
C PRO A 60 -8.71 4.73 12.76
N HIS A 61 -8.92 5.43 11.64
CA HIS A 61 -8.64 6.87 11.47
C HIS A 61 -9.82 7.67 10.92
N ARG A 62 -11.00 7.07 10.81
CA ARG A 62 -12.19 7.72 10.26
C ARG A 62 -13.46 6.98 10.62
N ILE A 63 -14.55 7.73 10.67
CA ILE A 63 -15.90 7.18 10.75
C ILE A 63 -16.50 7.22 9.34
N VAL A 64 -17.12 6.13 8.92
CA VAL A 64 -17.79 6.05 7.62
C VAL A 64 -19.25 5.74 7.87
N SER A 65 -20.14 6.68 7.56
CA SER A 65 -21.58 6.48 7.60
C SER A 65 -22.09 6.22 6.19
N THR A 66 -22.76 5.10 5.97
CA THR A 66 -23.30 4.69 4.67
C THR A 66 -24.78 4.39 4.79
N THR A 67 -25.57 4.94 3.86
CA THR A 67 -26.98 4.59 3.70
C THR A 67 -27.10 3.56 2.59
N SER A 68 -27.53 2.34 2.93
CA SER A 68 -27.71 1.24 1.97
C SER A 68 -29.18 0.92 1.74
N PHE A 69 -29.57 0.84 0.48
CA PHE A 69 -30.90 0.42 0.05
C PHE A 69 -30.89 -1.09 -0.20
N CYS A 70 -31.58 -1.83 0.66
CA CYS A 70 -31.73 -3.28 0.55
C CYS A 70 -33.11 -3.57 -0.06
N ARG A 71 -33.14 -4.12 -1.28
CA ARG A 71 -34.36 -4.71 -1.87
C ARG A 71 -34.50 -6.14 -1.36
N GLU A 72 -35.73 -6.58 -1.09
CA GLU A 72 -36.01 -7.97 -0.68
C GLU A 72 -35.60 -8.98 -1.77
N THR A 73 -35.74 -8.61 -3.05
CA THR A 73 -35.27 -9.43 -4.17
C THR A 73 -33.86 -9.00 -4.58
N LYS A 74 -32.87 -9.87 -4.32
CA LYS A 74 -31.52 -9.73 -4.88
C LYS A 74 -31.59 -9.95 -6.40
N SER A 75 -31.86 -8.91 -7.19
CA SER A 75 -31.54 -8.97 -8.63
C SER A 75 -30.02 -9.02 -8.73
N GLN A 76 -29.45 -10.11 -9.25
CA GLN A 76 -28.03 -10.14 -9.59
C GLN A 76 -27.75 -9.00 -10.57
N ASN A 77 -26.87 -8.07 -10.19
CA ASN A 77 -26.56 -6.92 -11.03
C ASN A 77 -25.83 -7.42 -12.29
N ASP A 78 -26.42 -7.22 -13.47
CA ASP A 78 -25.86 -7.65 -14.75
C ASP A 78 -24.47 -7.06 -15.01
N ASN A 79 -24.16 -5.89 -14.45
CA ASN A 79 -22.81 -5.32 -14.49
C ASN A 79 -21.79 -6.14 -13.69
N SER A 80 -22.19 -6.77 -12.58
CA SER A 80 -21.33 -7.72 -11.85
C SER A 80 -21.09 -8.98 -12.67
N ARG A 81 -22.09 -9.48 -13.42
CA ARG A 81 -21.92 -10.62 -14.33
C ARG A 81 -21.03 -10.27 -15.52
N LYS A 82 -21.12 -9.05 -16.05
CA LYS A 82 -20.22 -8.53 -17.10
C LYS A 82 -18.79 -8.37 -16.60
N ASN A 83 -18.58 -7.90 -15.36
CA ASN A 83 -17.27 -7.81 -14.72
C ASN A 83 -16.67 -9.18 -14.31
N LEU A 84 -17.51 -10.21 -14.19
CA LEU A 84 -17.13 -11.61 -13.98
C LEU A 84 -16.83 -12.35 -15.29
N LYS A 85 -17.05 -11.73 -16.47
CA LYS A 85 -16.57 -12.31 -17.72
C LYS A 85 -15.06 -12.44 -17.61
N ALA A 86 -14.59 -13.67 -17.81
CA ALA A 86 -13.19 -14.04 -17.72
C ALA A 86 -12.34 -13.00 -18.46
N CYS A 87 -11.58 -12.19 -17.72
CA CYS A 87 -10.25 -11.85 -18.22
C CYS A 87 -9.59 -13.20 -18.52
N ASP A 88 -8.92 -13.35 -19.66
CA ASP A 88 -8.40 -14.61 -20.23
C ASP A 88 -7.32 -15.31 -19.35
N GLY A 89 -7.49 -15.39 -18.04
CA GLY A 89 -6.50 -15.81 -17.05
C GLY A 89 -5.33 -14.84 -16.88
N GLU A 90 -5.20 -13.83 -17.74
CA GLU A 90 -4.06 -12.93 -17.75
C GLU A 90 -4.19 -11.84 -16.69
N PHE A 91 -3.35 -11.93 -15.66
CA PHE A 91 -3.15 -10.86 -14.69
C PHE A 91 -2.56 -9.64 -15.41
N ASN A 92 -3.25 -8.49 -15.34
CA ASN A 92 -2.82 -7.24 -15.97
C ASN A 92 -1.59 -6.59 -15.29
N GLY A 93 -0.96 -7.27 -14.32
CA GLY A 93 0.17 -6.77 -13.51
C GLY A 93 -0.24 -5.76 -12.44
N TYR A 94 -1.53 -5.42 -12.35
CA TYR A 94 -2.06 -4.41 -11.45
C TYR A 94 -3.17 -4.98 -10.57
N MET A 95 -3.43 -4.29 -9.48
CA MET A 95 -4.51 -4.66 -8.59
C MET A 95 -5.76 -3.83 -8.92
N SER A 96 -6.92 -4.48 -8.98
CA SER A 96 -8.20 -3.78 -9.17
C SER A 96 -8.49 -2.85 -7.98
N ALA A 97 -9.28 -1.79 -8.19
CA ALA A 97 -9.68 -0.90 -7.10
C ALA A 97 -10.37 -1.64 -5.94
N ASN A 98 -11.19 -2.66 -6.26
CA ASN A 98 -11.84 -3.49 -5.25
C ASN A 98 -10.85 -4.34 -4.46
N THR A 99 -9.91 -5.00 -5.14
CA THR A 99 -8.86 -5.77 -4.47
C THR A 99 -7.98 -4.87 -3.62
N SER A 100 -7.70 -3.64 -4.06
CA SER A 100 -6.94 -2.65 -3.28
C SER A 100 -7.65 -2.23 -2.01
N ARG A 101 -8.96 -1.98 -2.09
CA ARG A 101 -9.80 -1.69 -0.91
C ARG A 101 -9.82 -2.88 0.05
N TYR A 102 -9.91 -4.10 -0.48
CA TYR A 102 -9.90 -5.33 0.31
C TYR A 102 -8.58 -5.53 1.07
N VAL A 103 -7.43 -5.44 0.38
CA VAL A 103 -6.11 -5.55 1.00
C VAL A 103 -5.91 -4.47 2.06
N LYS A 104 -6.28 -3.23 1.73
CA LYS A 104 -6.22 -2.11 2.68
C LYS A 104 -7.04 -2.39 3.94
N ARG A 105 -8.28 -2.88 3.79
CA ARG A 105 -9.14 -3.25 4.91
C ARG A 105 -8.50 -4.30 5.82
N ILE A 106 -7.95 -5.38 5.25
CA ILE A 106 -7.29 -6.43 6.05
C ILE A 106 -6.12 -5.84 6.83
N VAL A 107 -5.24 -5.12 6.14
CA VAL A 107 -4.04 -4.53 6.74
C VAL A 107 -4.38 -3.57 7.87
N GLU A 108 -5.31 -2.62 7.63
CA GLU A 108 -5.68 -1.63 8.63
C GLU A 108 -6.23 -2.32 9.90
N ASN A 109 -7.16 -3.25 9.73
CA ASN A 109 -7.77 -3.91 10.89
C ASN A 109 -6.82 -4.88 11.60
N TRP A 110 -5.97 -5.60 10.86
CA TRP A 110 -4.95 -6.47 11.43
C TRP A 110 -3.95 -5.66 12.26
N LEU A 111 -3.40 -4.58 11.72
CA LEU A 111 -2.41 -3.77 12.42
C LEU A 111 -3.00 -3.07 13.64
N THR A 112 -4.23 -2.53 13.52
CA THR A 112 -4.94 -1.95 14.65
C THR A 112 -5.22 -3.00 15.75
N SER A 113 -5.53 -4.24 15.37
CA SER A 113 -5.70 -5.32 16.37
C SER A 113 -4.42 -5.58 17.16
N ILE A 114 -3.25 -5.56 16.51
CA ILE A 114 -1.95 -5.71 17.18
C ILE A 114 -1.69 -4.51 18.11
N GLU A 115 -1.92 -3.28 17.64
CA GLU A 115 -1.62 -2.08 18.43
C GLU A 115 -2.46 -1.97 19.71
N LEU A 116 -3.74 -2.37 19.65
CA LEU A 116 -4.63 -2.28 20.80
C LEU A 116 -4.41 -3.40 21.82
N ASN A 117 -3.89 -4.55 21.39
CA ASN A 117 -3.68 -5.72 22.26
C ASN A 117 -2.22 -5.94 22.67
N ASN A 118 -1.27 -5.30 21.98
CA ASN A 118 0.14 -5.44 22.29
C ASN A 118 0.72 -4.11 22.80
N ASP A 119 1.25 -4.13 24.02
CA ASP A 119 2.02 -3.00 24.53
C ASP A 119 3.40 -2.95 23.84
N LEU A 120 3.43 -2.17 22.76
CA LEU A 120 4.63 -1.91 21.94
C LEU A 120 5.75 -1.17 22.72
N LYS A 121 5.50 -0.72 23.96
CA LYS A 121 6.51 -0.05 24.79
C LYS A 121 7.44 -1.03 25.51
N ASN A 122 7.06 -2.31 25.61
CA ASN A 122 7.84 -3.30 26.35
C ASN A 122 9.05 -3.80 25.53
N LYS A 123 10.22 -3.95 26.18
CA LYS A 123 11.50 -4.23 25.48
C LYS A 123 11.62 -5.66 24.95
N ASP A 124 10.87 -6.62 25.50
CA ASP A 124 10.87 -7.99 25.01
C ASP A 124 9.86 -8.20 23.87
N TYR A 125 10.34 -7.97 22.65
CA TYR A 125 9.57 -8.09 21.42
C TYR A 125 9.64 -9.49 20.80
N ARG A 126 10.46 -10.41 21.32
CA ARG A 126 10.74 -11.69 20.64
C ARG A 126 9.55 -12.65 20.68
N ASN A 127 8.79 -12.62 21.77
CA ASN A 127 7.64 -13.50 21.98
C ASN A 127 6.29 -12.87 21.62
N LYS A 128 6.27 -11.57 21.31
CA LYS A 128 5.05 -10.80 21.03
C LYS A 128 4.90 -10.53 19.53
N PRO A 129 3.68 -10.29 19.02
CA PRO A 129 3.47 -9.87 17.65
C PRO A 129 4.18 -8.54 17.39
N TYR A 130 5.15 -8.54 16.49
CA TYR A 130 5.96 -7.37 16.16
C TYR A 130 5.93 -7.16 14.65
N VAL A 131 5.31 -6.06 14.24
CA VAL A 131 5.12 -5.76 12.81
C VAL A 131 6.45 -5.31 12.21
N THR A 132 6.92 -6.07 11.23
CA THR A 132 8.15 -5.81 10.49
C THR A 132 7.83 -5.69 9.01
N PHE A 133 8.37 -4.66 8.37
CA PHE A 133 8.32 -4.54 6.93
C PHE A 133 9.63 -5.03 6.33
N VAL A 134 9.52 -5.93 5.36
CA VAL A 134 10.65 -6.58 4.71
C VAL A 134 10.55 -6.36 3.22
N THR A 135 11.67 -6.01 2.60
CA THR A 135 11.79 -6.02 1.15
C THR A 135 12.75 -7.12 0.72
N LEU A 136 12.45 -7.82 -0.38
CA LEU A 136 13.30 -8.83 -0.98
C LEU A 136 13.60 -8.45 -2.43
N THR A 137 14.89 -8.40 -2.79
CA THR A 137 15.36 -7.93 -4.10
C THR A 137 16.26 -8.97 -4.76
N LEU A 138 16.26 -9.00 -6.10
CA LEU A 138 17.23 -9.76 -6.88
C LEU A 138 18.55 -8.98 -7.01
N PRO A 139 19.71 -9.58 -6.70
CA PRO A 139 21.01 -8.91 -6.75
C PRO A 139 21.53 -8.70 -8.18
N SER A 140 21.05 -9.49 -9.14
CA SER A 140 21.46 -9.45 -10.55
C SER A 140 20.24 -9.38 -11.47
N LYS A 141 20.46 -9.21 -12.78
CA LYS A 141 19.37 -9.07 -13.76
C LYS A 141 18.49 -10.31 -13.73
N GLN A 142 17.17 -10.11 -13.68
CA GLN A 142 16.20 -11.19 -13.77
C GLN A 142 16.31 -11.95 -15.10
N VAL A 143 16.58 -13.26 -15.03
CA VAL A 143 16.65 -14.15 -16.21
C VAL A 143 15.44 -15.09 -16.30
N HIS A 144 14.79 -15.37 -15.16
CA HIS A 144 13.61 -16.23 -15.09
C HIS A 144 12.31 -15.42 -15.10
N HIS A 145 11.20 -16.03 -15.52
CA HIS A 145 9.89 -15.39 -15.52
C HIS A 145 9.26 -15.32 -14.11
N ASP A 146 8.32 -14.39 -13.91
CA ASP A 146 7.83 -14.03 -12.56
C ASP A 146 7.19 -15.17 -11.77
N ASN A 147 6.40 -16.03 -12.43
CA ASN A 147 5.75 -17.17 -11.76
C ASN A 147 6.78 -18.18 -11.26
N TYR A 148 7.83 -18.45 -12.03
CA TYR A 148 8.92 -19.31 -11.59
C TYR A 148 9.65 -18.72 -10.39
N LEU A 149 9.96 -17.41 -10.40
CA LEU A 149 10.59 -16.76 -9.25
C LEU A 149 9.73 -16.80 -7.99
N LYS A 150 8.41 -16.63 -8.13
CA LYS A 150 7.49 -16.76 -6.99
C LYS A 150 7.53 -18.18 -6.41
N ASN A 151 7.40 -19.19 -7.27
CA ASN A 151 7.36 -20.59 -6.83
C ASN A 151 8.70 -21.09 -6.28
N GLN A 152 9.81 -20.69 -6.89
CA GLN A 152 11.15 -21.22 -6.55
C GLN A 152 11.89 -20.37 -5.52
N LEU A 153 11.53 -19.10 -5.36
CA LEU A 153 12.19 -18.21 -4.40
C LEU A 153 11.24 -17.75 -3.29
N LEU A 154 10.12 -17.10 -3.65
CA LEU A 154 9.23 -16.51 -2.65
C LEU A 154 8.56 -17.58 -1.79
N ASP A 155 8.04 -18.65 -2.38
CA ASP A 155 7.32 -19.69 -1.62
C ASP A 155 8.23 -20.39 -0.58
N PRO A 156 9.46 -20.83 -0.92
CA PRO A 156 10.41 -21.33 0.09
C PRO A 156 10.79 -20.31 1.16
N MET A 157 10.83 -19.02 0.80
CA MET A 157 11.10 -17.95 1.76
C MET A 157 9.95 -17.79 2.74
N ILE A 158 8.70 -17.81 2.24
CA ILE A 158 7.50 -17.77 3.08
C ILE A 158 7.41 -19.01 3.98
N GLU A 159 7.75 -20.19 3.47
CA GLU A 159 7.80 -21.42 4.29
C GLU A 159 8.79 -21.26 5.46
N TRP A 160 10.02 -20.80 5.18
CA TRP A 160 11.01 -20.55 6.22
C TRP A 160 10.59 -19.46 7.22
N LEU A 161 9.92 -18.40 6.75
CA LEU A 161 9.41 -17.35 7.63
C LEU A 161 8.36 -17.89 8.61
N ARG A 162 7.49 -18.80 8.15
CA ARG A 162 6.42 -19.40 8.96
C ARG A 162 6.91 -20.48 9.92
N ASP A 163 7.96 -21.21 9.53
CA ASP A 163 8.58 -22.25 10.34
C ASP A 163 9.03 -21.70 11.69
N SER A 164 8.96 -22.51 12.75
CA SER A 164 9.49 -22.16 14.07
C SER A 164 10.01 -23.40 14.79
N GLN A 165 10.91 -23.18 15.75
CA GLN A 165 11.41 -24.27 16.60
C GLN A 165 10.25 -24.98 17.32
N GLU A 166 9.25 -24.22 17.77
CA GLU A 166 8.08 -24.75 18.47
C GLU A 166 7.14 -25.55 17.54
N ARG A 167 6.91 -25.08 16.29
CA ARG A 167 5.92 -25.70 15.36
C ARG A 167 6.48 -26.88 14.59
N THR A 168 7.68 -26.74 14.06
CA THR A 168 8.24 -27.67 13.07
C THR A 168 9.61 -28.20 13.46
N LYS A 169 10.11 -27.86 14.66
CA LYS A 169 11.49 -28.16 15.12
C LYS A 169 12.58 -27.55 14.22
N ARG A 170 12.21 -26.68 13.28
CA ARG A 170 13.11 -26.02 12.31
C ARG A 170 13.46 -24.61 12.76
N LYS A 171 14.62 -24.09 12.35
CA LYS A 171 15.08 -22.73 12.72
C LYS A 171 14.51 -21.68 11.75
N GLY A 172 13.19 -21.51 11.75
CA GLY A 172 12.49 -20.45 11.01
C GLY A 172 12.21 -19.20 11.86
N ALA A 173 11.52 -18.21 11.29
CA ALA A 173 11.24 -16.92 11.96
C ALA A 173 9.96 -16.91 12.81
N GLY A 174 9.13 -17.95 12.74
CA GLY A 174 7.89 -18.08 13.53
C GLY A 174 6.79 -17.09 13.20
N VAL A 175 6.74 -16.61 11.97
CA VAL A 175 5.72 -15.68 11.47
C VAL A 175 4.36 -16.37 11.49
N ASP A 176 3.37 -15.71 12.08
CA ASP A 176 1.98 -16.18 12.18
C ASP A 176 1.15 -15.66 11.02
N ALA A 177 1.16 -14.34 10.84
CA ALA A 177 0.47 -13.62 9.80
C ALA A 177 1.45 -12.84 8.93
N TYR A 178 1.22 -12.90 7.63
CA TYR A 178 1.99 -12.15 6.65
C TYR A 178 1.13 -11.70 5.47
N LEU A 179 1.56 -10.62 4.83
CA LEU A 179 1.04 -10.16 3.56
C LEU A 179 2.21 -9.81 2.66
N TRP A 180 2.13 -10.17 1.38
CA TRP A 180 3.15 -9.85 0.39
C TRP A 180 2.56 -9.24 -0.89
N ARG A 181 3.35 -8.38 -1.54
CA ARG A 181 3.10 -7.86 -2.90
C ARG A 181 4.38 -7.98 -3.73
N ALA A 182 4.23 -8.42 -4.98
CA ALA A 182 5.25 -8.35 -6.01
C ALA A 182 5.11 -7.07 -6.85
N GLU A 183 6.23 -6.41 -7.13
CA GLU A 183 6.32 -5.27 -8.03
C GLU A 183 7.53 -5.37 -8.95
N SER A 184 7.48 -4.71 -10.11
CA SER A 184 8.66 -4.49 -10.94
C SER A 184 9.42 -3.25 -10.48
N GLN A 185 10.71 -3.40 -10.19
CA GLN A 185 11.61 -2.28 -9.96
C GLN A 185 11.90 -1.50 -11.26
N LYS A 186 12.50 -0.30 -11.15
CA LYS A 186 12.93 0.51 -12.31
C LYS A 186 13.85 -0.25 -13.27
N ASN A 187 14.66 -1.18 -12.75
CA ASN A 187 15.56 -2.04 -13.53
C ASN A 187 14.83 -3.23 -14.21
N GLY A 188 13.51 -3.37 -14.00
CA GLY A 188 12.67 -4.45 -14.50
C GLY A 188 12.66 -5.72 -13.64
N ASN A 189 13.51 -5.82 -12.62
CA ASN A 189 13.56 -6.99 -11.74
C ASN A 189 12.33 -7.07 -10.85
N LEU A 190 11.93 -8.29 -10.53
CA LEU A 190 10.89 -8.57 -9.55
C LEU A 190 11.40 -8.23 -8.14
N HIS A 191 10.55 -7.58 -7.37
CA HIS A 191 10.80 -7.17 -6.00
C HIS A 191 9.58 -7.48 -5.14
N PHE A 192 9.82 -7.95 -3.93
CA PHE A 192 8.75 -8.33 -3.02
C PHE A 192 8.73 -7.43 -1.80
N HIS A 193 7.55 -6.91 -1.50
CA HIS A 193 7.22 -6.21 -0.26
C HIS A 193 6.47 -7.17 0.64
N LEU A 194 6.95 -7.35 1.87
CA LEU A 194 6.34 -8.23 2.86
C LEU A 194 6.08 -7.45 4.15
N ILE A 195 4.93 -7.73 4.77
CA ILE A 195 4.62 -7.35 6.14
C ILE A 195 4.48 -8.65 6.91
N VAL A 196 5.20 -8.77 8.01
CA VAL A 196 5.21 -9.94 8.88
C VAL A 196 5.02 -9.48 10.33
N ASP A 197 4.53 -10.37 11.19
CA ASP A 197 4.25 -10.07 12.61
C ASP A 197 5.30 -10.62 13.58
N ARG A 198 6.51 -10.84 13.11
CA ARG A 198 7.66 -11.16 13.96
C ARG A 198 8.79 -10.19 13.74
N TRP A 199 9.55 -9.98 14.81
CA TRP A 199 10.88 -9.40 14.69
C TRP A 199 11.79 -10.40 13.99
N ILE A 200 12.54 -9.92 12.99
CA ILE A 200 13.46 -10.74 12.22
C ILE A 200 14.81 -10.04 12.19
N ASP A 201 15.85 -10.80 12.50
CA ASP A 201 17.22 -10.37 12.34
C ASP A 201 17.56 -10.21 10.85
N GLN A 202 18.09 -9.04 10.48
CA GLN A 202 18.38 -8.70 9.09
C GLN A 202 19.45 -9.62 8.49
N ASP A 203 20.47 -10.00 9.26
CA ASP A 203 21.56 -10.82 8.74
C ASP A 203 21.08 -12.25 8.50
N LYS A 204 20.26 -12.82 9.40
CA LYS A 204 19.62 -14.14 9.19
C LYS A 204 18.68 -14.14 7.99
N LEU A 205 17.89 -13.08 7.83
CA LEU A 205 16.98 -12.93 6.70
C LEU A 205 17.76 -12.87 5.37
N ARG A 206 18.81 -12.05 5.31
CA ARG A 206 19.67 -11.90 4.13
C ARG A 206 20.37 -13.21 3.77
N GLN A 207 20.97 -13.89 4.75
CA GLN A 207 21.61 -15.18 4.55
C GLN A 207 20.63 -16.21 3.97
N LYS A 208 19.42 -16.29 4.53
CA LYS A 208 18.42 -17.23 4.03
C LYS A 208 17.96 -16.89 2.61
N TRP A 209 17.69 -15.61 2.34
CA TRP A 209 17.28 -15.17 1.03
C TRP A 209 18.37 -15.40 -0.03
N ASN A 210 19.63 -15.10 0.29
CA ASN A 210 20.77 -15.37 -0.59
C ASN A 210 20.95 -16.87 -0.85
N GLN A 211 20.78 -17.72 0.17
CA GLN A 211 20.79 -19.18 0.01
C GLN A 211 19.72 -19.66 -0.99
N ILE A 212 18.53 -19.08 -0.94
CA ILE A 212 17.42 -19.42 -1.85
C ILE A 212 17.71 -18.91 -3.27
N LEU A 213 18.21 -17.67 -3.39
CA LEU A 213 18.60 -17.05 -4.66
C LEU A 213 19.69 -17.84 -5.39
N GLU A 214 20.63 -18.41 -4.66
CA GLU A 214 21.75 -19.14 -5.25
C GLU A 214 21.33 -20.46 -5.91
N ARG A 215 20.18 -21.04 -5.54
CA ARG A 215 19.60 -22.19 -6.26
C ARG A 215 19.33 -21.88 -7.73
N LEU A 216 19.10 -20.61 -8.05
CA LEU A 216 18.92 -20.10 -9.41
C LEU A 216 20.12 -19.26 -9.87
N GLN A 217 21.26 -19.38 -9.19
CA GLN A 217 22.55 -18.73 -9.50
C GLN A 217 22.53 -17.20 -9.52
N TYR A 218 21.56 -16.56 -8.86
CA TYR A 218 21.50 -15.08 -8.82
C TYR A 218 22.67 -14.46 -8.07
N ILE A 219 23.21 -15.13 -7.04
CA ILE A 219 24.39 -14.66 -6.29
C ILE A 219 25.64 -14.88 -7.15
N SER A 220 25.79 -16.06 -7.74
CA SER A 220 26.86 -16.35 -8.71
C SER A 220 26.94 -15.31 -9.86
N MET A 221 25.80 -14.97 -10.48
CA MET A 221 25.77 -13.93 -11.53
C MET A 221 26.16 -12.54 -11.00
N TYR A 222 25.73 -12.19 -9.78
CA TYR A 222 26.15 -10.95 -9.12
C TYR A 222 27.66 -10.95 -8.87
N ARG A 223 28.21 -12.03 -8.32
CA ARG A 223 29.63 -12.23 -8.06
C ARG A 223 30.46 -11.99 -9.31
N MET A 224 30.10 -12.66 -10.42
CA MET A 224 30.80 -12.49 -11.71
C MET A 224 30.78 -11.04 -12.19
N THR A 225 29.63 -10.37 -12.04
CA THR A 225 29.47 -8.96 -12.43
C THR A 225 30.36 -8.05 -11.58
N GLN A 226 30.41 -8.24 -10.27
CA GLN A 226 31.26 -7.43 -9.39
C GLN A 226 32.75 -7.68 -9.65
N LYS A 227 33.16 -8.94 -9.79
CA LYS A 227 34.55 -9.29 -10.17
C LYS A 227 34.96 -8.65 -11.48
N TYR A 228 34.07 -8.65 -12.48
CA TYR A 228 34.34 -7.98 -13.75
C TYR A 228 34.50 -6.47 -13.58
N ILE A 229 33.61 -5.82 -12.84
CA ILE A 229 33.64 -4.36 -12.63
C ILE A 229 34.93 -3.94 -11.90
N TYR A 230 35.30 -4.68 -10.86
CA TYR A 230 36.46 -4.37 -10.02
C TYR A 230 37.75 -5.12 -10.42
N ARG A 231 37.81 -5.67 -11.64
CA ARG A 231 38.99 -6.41 -12.14
C ARG A 231 40.27 -5.57 -12.17
N LYS A 232 40.15 -4.24 -12.18
CA LYS A 232 41.27 -3.27 -12.14
C LYS A 232 41.43 -2.59 -10.78
N GLY A 233 40.80 -3.14 -9.73
CA GLY A 233 40.72 -2.53 -8.41
C GLY A 233 39.45 -1.70 -8.21
N PHE A 234 39.45 -0.87 -7.16
CA PHE A 234 38.31 -0.06 -6.78
C PHE A 234 37.94 0.98 -7.86
N VAL A 235 36.65 1.07 -8.17
CA VAL A 235 36.07 2.06 -9.09
C VAL A 235 34.95 2.80 -8.38
N PHE A 236 35.06 4.12 -8.31
CA PHE A 236 34.02 4.98 -7.75
C PHE A 236 32.85 5.12 -8.73
N ARG A 237 31.63 4.82 -8.28
CA ARG A 237 30.42 4.83 -9.12
C ARG A 237 29.70 6.17 -9.00
N GLU A 238 29.96 7.08 -9.93
CA GLU A 238 29.41 8.45 -9.90
C GLU A 238 27.88 8.50 -9.89
N GLU A 239 27.19 7.74 -10.74
CA GLU A 239 25.72 7.74 -10.81
C GLU A 239 25.07 7.27 -9.49
N GLN A 240 25.73 6.36 -8.77
CA GLN A 240 25.29 5.93 -7.45
C GLN A 240 25.66 6.96 -6.39
N ALA A 241 26.79 7.65 -6.57
CA ALA A 241 27.30 8.61 -5.61
C ALA A 241 26.40 9.85 -5.48
N GLU A 242 25.88 10.38 -6.60
CA GLU A 242 24.95 11.52 -6.59
C GLU A 242 23.72 11.22 -5.71
N LYS A 243 23.07 10.06 -5.96
CA LYS A 243 21.89 9.61 -5.20
C LYS A 243 22.22 9.40 -3.71
N GLN A 244 23.39 8.85 -3.40
CA GLN A 244 23.83 8.63 -2.01
C GLN A 244 24.17 9.94 -1.30
N THR A 245 24.74 10.91 -2.02
CA THR A 245 25.06 12.25 -1.51
C THR A 245 23.78 12.97 -1.10
N GLU A 246 22.78 13.01 -1.99
CA GLU A 246 21.46 13.58 -1.69
C GLU A 246 20.79 12.89 -0.49
N ALA A 247 20.88 11.56 -0.43
CA ALA A 247 20.32 10.78 0.68
C ALA A 247 20.98 11.09 2.02
N LEU A 248 22.32 11.22 2.06
CA LEU A 248 23.07 11.58 3.26
C LEU A 248 22.70 12.99 3.75
N MET A 249 22.67 13.96 2.83
CA MET A 249 22.26 15.32 3.15
C MET A 249 20.85 15.35 3.76
N TYR A 250 19.91 14.60 3.16
CA TYR A 250 18.55 14.48 3.68
C TYR A 250 18.50 13.85 5.07
N VAL A 251 19.29 12.80 5.33
CA VAL A 251 19.37 12.15 6.65
C VAL A 251 19.87 13.14 7.71
N VAL A 252 20.93 13.89 7.42
CA VAL A 252 21.48 14.89 8.35
C VAL A 252 20.49 16.01 8.63
N GLN A 253 19.84 16.54 7.59
CA GLN A 253 18.84 17.60 7.73
C GLN A 253 17.68 17.17 8.64
N ASN A 254 17.17 15.94 8.48
CA ASN A 254 16.10 15.43 9.34
C ASN A 254 16.60 15.18 10.77
N ALA A 255 17.81 14.66 10.94
CA ALA A 255 18.39 14.43 12.26
C ALA A 255 18.57 15.73 13.05
N ILE A 256 19.07 16.79 12.41
CA ILE A 256 19.16 18.15 12.98
C ILE A 256 17.78 18.66 13.35
N LYS A 257 16.81 18.57 12.43
CA LYS A 257 15.44 19.05 12.64
C LYS A 257 14.77 18.37 13.84
N ASP A 258 14.94 17.06 13.95
CA ASP A 258 14.36 16.26 15.02
C ASP A 258 15.20 16.30 16.32
N GLN A 259 16.35 16.98 16.31
CA GLN A 259 17.33 17.01 17.42
C GLN A 259 17.74 15.60 17.87
N LYS A 260 17.96 14.70 16.90
CA LYS A 260 18.30 13.30 17.13
C LYS A 260 19.68 12.99 16.60
N LYS A 261 20.39 12.10 17.30
CA LYS A 261 21.60 11.45 16.78
C LYS A 261 21.22 10.33 15.83
N ILE A 262 22.08 10.06 14.86
CA ILE A 262 21.98 8.89 13.98
C ILE A 262 22.31 7.65 14.83
N PRO A 263 21.42 6.65 14.86
CA PRO A 263 21.58 5.47 15.71
C PRO A 263 22.68 4.53 15.19
N ASP A 264 23.25 3.71 16.08
CA ASP A 264 24.31 2.73 15.77
C ASP A 264 23.89 1.68 14.73
N THR A 265 22.58 1.48 14.58
CA THR A 265 22.00 0.60 13.56
C THR A 265 22.17 1.13 12.12
N LYS A 266 22.50 2.41 11.94
CA LYS A 266 22.69 3.03 10.61
C LYS A 266 24.19 3.14 10.30
N TYR A 267 24.56 2.85 9.05
CA TYR A 267 25.96 2.84 8.61
C TYR A 267 26.86 1.94 9.47
N ARG A 268 26.32 0.81 9.98
CA ARG A 268 27.05 -0.19 10.79
C ARG A 268 28.36 -0.62 10.13
N GLU A 269 28.31 -0.70 8.81
CA GLU A 269 29.39 -1.09 7.92
C GLU A 269 30.51 -0.05 7.77
N CYS A 270 30.24 1.21 8.13
CA CYS A 270 31.19 2.33 8.09
C CYS A 270 31.02 3.23 9.34
N PRO A 271 31.43 2.80 10.55
CA PRO A 271 31.21 3.56 11.78
C PRO A 271 31.77 4.99 11.74
N GLY A 272 32.93 5.18 11.11
CA GLY A 272 33.55 6.51 10.97
C GLY A 272 32.71 7.50 10.17
N VAL A 273 31.89 7.03 9.21
CA VAL A 273 30.94 7.92 8.50
C VAL A 273 29.89 8.42 9.48
N ARG A 274 29.31 7.53 10.29
CA ARG A 274 28.30 7.89 11.29
C ARG A 274 28.83 8.85 12.35
N GLU A 275 30.07 8.66 12.81
CA GLU A 275 30.73 9.55 13.77
C GLU A 275 30.87 10.97 13.22
N ILE A 276 31.35 11.11 11.98
CA ILE A 276 31.44 12.41 11.31
C ILE A 276 30.06 13.07 11.20
N LEU A 277 29.05 12.32 10.74
CA LEU A 277 27.69 12.85 10.63
C LEU A 277 27.14 13.31 11.99
N ASN A 278 27.34 12.52 13.05
CA ASN A 278 26.89 12.88 14.40
C ASN A 278 27.66 14.08 14.97
N SER A 279 28.95 14.22 14.67
CA SER A 279 29.73 15.42 15.01
C SER A 279 29.17 16.65 14.31
N ILE A 280 28.83 16.56 13.02
CA ILE A 280 28.21 17.66 12.26
C ILE A 280 26.86 18.05 12.88
N ILE A 281 26.01 17.05 13.19
CA ILE A 281 24.70 17.29 13.84
C ILE A 281 24.87 17.98 15.19
N GLN A 282 25.85 17.55 15.99
CA GLN A 282 26.13 18.12 17.30
C GLN A 282 26.66 19.55 17.20
N ASN A 283 27.64 19.80 16.33
CA ASN A 283 28.18 21.15 16.08
C ASN A 283 27.06 22.11 15.66
N TYR A 284 26.21 21.68 14.72
CA TYR A 284 25.07 22.47 14.27
C TYR A 284 24.06 22.76 15.39
N SER A 285 23.87 21.80 16.30
CA SER A 285 22.97 21.97 17.46
C SER A 285 23.49 23.02 18.45
N LEU A 286 24.80 23.21 18.52
CA LEU A 286 25.48 24.17 19.39
C LEU A 286 25.57 25.59 18.80
N MET A 287 25.37 25.76 17.48
CA MET A 287 25.42 27.08 16.82
C MET A 287 24.28 28.00 17.25
N THR A 288 24.57 29.30 17.41
CA THR A 288 23.58 30.35 17.66
C THR A 288 22.66 30.57 16.44
N ALA A 289 21.50 31.18 16.65
CA ALA A 289 20.58 31.51 15.55
C ALA A 289 21.20 32.45 14.50
N LYS A 290 22.15 33.31 14.91
CA LYS A 290 22.89 34.22 14.03
C LYS A 290 23.89 33.46 13.14
N GLU A 291 24.64 32.52 13.73
CA GLU A 291 25.57 31.66 12.99
C GLU A 291 24.84 30.75 12.00
N ARG A 292 23.70 30.15 12.41
CA ARG A 292 22.85 29.34 11.52
C ARG A 292 22.23 30.13 10.36
N LYS A 293 22.06 31.44 10.51
CA LYS A 293 21.52 32.32 9.47
C LYS A 293 22.61 32.73 8.46
N ASN A 294 23.86 32.77 8.91
CA ASN A 294 25.03 33.14 8.11
C ASN A 294 25.68 31.93 7.42
N ASP A 295 25.33 30.70 7.80
CA ASP A 295 25.72 29.48 7.11
C ASP A 295 24.65 29.06 6.07
N PRO A 296 24.88 29.29 4.76
CA PRO A 296 23.96 28.86 3.72
C PRO A 296 23.90 27.32 3.59
N LYS A 297 24.90 26.59 4.11
CA LYS A 297 24.97 25.13 4.13
C LYS A 297 24.38 24.62 5.44
N TYR A 298 23.06 24.61 5.52
CA TYR A 298 22.27 24.01 6.61
C TYR A 298 22.62 22.49 6.76
N GLY A 299 23.72 22.15 7.45
CA GLY A 299 24.16 20.78 7.67
C GLY A 299 25.36 20.34 6.82
N LEU A 300 25.28 19.13 6.26
CA LEU A 300 26.37 18.46 5.53
C LEU A 300 26.58 19.10 4.15
N ASP A 301 27.76 19.63 3.86
CA ASP A 301 28.10 20.18 2.56
C ASP A 301 28.30 19.08 1.49
N ALA A 302 28.14 19.44 0.21
CA ALA A 302 28.16 18.48 -0.89
C ALA A 302 29.52 17.77 -1.05
N ASP A 303 30.64 18.46 -0.82
CA ASP A 303 31.97 17.90 -0.97
C ASP A 303 32.28 16.92 0.16
N THR A 304 31.97 17.29 1.40
CA THR A 304 32.06 16.38 2.55
C THR A 304 31.11 15.20 2.37
N ALA A 305 29.88 15.42 1.91
CA ALA A 305 28.94 14.33 1.62
C ALA A 305 29.52 13.37 0.59
N ARG A 306 30.08 13.87 -0.52
CA ARG A 306 30.71 13.06 -1.57
C ARG A 306 31.92 12.28 -1.05
N MET A 307 32.74 12.90 -0.20
CA MET A 307 33.87 12.22 0.48
C MET A 307 33.39 11.11 1.42
N LEU A 308 32.30 11.30 2.14
CA LEU A 308 31.69 10.24 2.95
C LEU A 308 31.11 9.11 2.08
N VAL A 309 30.47 9.44 0.95
CA VAL A 309 30.00 8.45 -0.02
C VAL A 309 31.16 7.63 -0.59
N TYR A 310 32.29 8.27 -0.90
CA TYR A 310 33.51 7.57 -1.31
C TYR A 310 33.95 6.55 -0.27
N LYS A 311 34.04 6.95 1.02
CA LYS A 311 34.35 6.03 2.12
C LYS A 311 33.35 4.87 2.23
N MET A 312 32.06 5.14 1.99
CA MET A 312 31.03 4.10 1.99
C MET A 312 31.20 3.10 0.85
N GLN A 313 31.46 3.57 -0.38
CA GLN A 313 31.67 2.70 -1.53
C GLN A 313 32.97 1.88 -1.40
N LEU A 314 34.03 2.49 -0.86
CA LEU A 314 35.29 1.79 -0.62
C LEU A 314 35.12 0.66 0.40
N ALA A 315 34.48 0.92 1.55
CA ALA A 315 34.22 -0.11 2.55
C ALA A 315 33.30 -1.22 2.02
N ALA A 316 32.33 -0.90 1.17
CA ALA A 316 31.49 -1.90 0.50
C ALA A 316 32.31 -2.75 -0.48
N TYR A 317 33.27 -2.16 -1.19
CA TYR A 317 34.20 -2.88 -2.05
C TYR A 317 35.13 -3.80 -1.27
N GLU A 318 35.74 -3.31 -0.19
CA GLU A 318 36.61 -4.10 0.69
C GLU A 318 35.87 -5.31 1.28
N ARG A 319 34.63 -5.10 1.74
CA ARG A 319 33.77 -6.21 2.18
C ARG A 319 33.49 -7.18 1.04
N GLY A 320 33.10 -6.68 -0.13
CA GLY A 320 32.85 -7.52 -1.30
C GLY A 320 34.04 -8.39 -1.66
N MET A 321 35.26 -7.84 -1.60
CA MET A 321 36.50 -8.60 -1.78
C MET A 321 36.70 -9.65 -0.68
N ALA A 322 36.47 -9.29 0.59
CA ALA A 322 36.62 -10.20 1.72
C ALA A 322 35.63 -11.37 1.69
N THR A 323 34.42 -11.15 1.17
CA THR A 323 33.37 -12.18 1.09
C THR A 323 33.28 -12.85 -0.28
N ASP A 324 34.25 -12.65 -1.18
CA ASP A 324 34.17 -13.07 -2.59
C ASP A 324 32.84 -12.68 -3.28
N TRP A 325 32.25 -11.55 -2.88
CA TRP A 325 30.96 -11.03 -3.34
C TRP A 325 29.75 -11.94 -3.10
N ASP A 326 29.82 -12.84 -2.12
CA ASP A 326 28.77 -13.83 -1.80
C ASP A 326 27.66 -13.35 -0.88
N GLU A 327 27.82 -12.17 -0.30
CA GLU A 327 26.83 -11.60 0.60
C GLU A 327 26.26 -10.27 0.06
N PRO A 328 25.65 -10.24 -1.14
CA PRO A 328 25.00 -9.03 -1.62
C PRO A 328 23.88 -8.60 -0.67
N ASN A 329 23.67 -7.28 -0.55
CA ASN A 329 22.53 -6.74 0.18
C ASN A 329 21.24 -6.90 -0.64
N THR A 330 20.49 -7.96 -0.34
CA THR A 330 19.28 -8.35 -1.07
C THR A 330 17.99 -8.14 -0.27
N THR A 331 18.10 -7.68 0.98
CA THR A 331 16.95 -7.52 1.87
C THR A 331 17.06 -6.25 2.71
N ASP A 332 15.97 -5.49 2.83
CA ASP A 332 15.87 -4.39 3.81
C ASP A 332 14.79 -4.69 4.85
N VAL A 333 15.10 -4.39 6.11
CA VAL A 333 14.20 -4.55 7.25
C VAL A 333 13.90 -3.18 7.84
N HIS A 334 12.61 -2.83 7.88
CA HIS A 334 12.15 -1.58 8.44
C HIS A 334 11.24 -1.85 9.64
N LYS A 335 11.59 -1.23 10.77
CA LYS A 335 10.67 -1.12 11.91
C LYS A 335 9.49 -0.26 11.50
N LEU A 336 8.30 -0.80 11.68
CA LEU A 336 7.06 -0.06 11.50
C LEU A 336 6.59 0.48 12.86
N SER A 337 6.88 1.75 13.15
CA SER A 337 6.62 2.35 14.46
C SER A 337 5.32 3.17 14.56
N ASN A 338 4.71 3.56 13.44
CA ASN A 338 3.44 4.31 13.42
C ASN A 338 2.50 3.71 12.37
N ILE A 339 1.37 3.15 12.81
CA ILE A 339 0.37 2.52 11.94
C ILE A 339 -0.18 3.45 10.86
N GLU A 340 -0.23 4.76 11.13
CA GLU A 340 -0.63 5.76 10.13
C GLU A 340 0.34 5.81 8.96
N SER A 341 1.65 5.71 9.26
CA SER A 341 2.67 5.57 8.23
C SER A 341 2.48 4.26 7.50
N ILE A 342 2.09 3.18 8.17
CA ILE A 342 1.95 1.84 7.57
C ILE A 342 0.75 1.76 6.61
N SER A 343 -0.46 2.23 6.97
CA SER A 343 -1.61 2.18 6.04
C SER A 343 -1.37 3.06 4.81
N ALA A 344 -0.80 4.25 4.99
CA ALA A 344 -0.45 5.13 3.88
C ALA A 344 0.70 4.57 3.03
N TYR A 345 1.72 3.99 3.66
CA TYR A 345 2.85 3.33 3.01
C TYR A 345 2.37 2.12 2.23
N ILE A 346 1.60 1.23 2.84
CA ILE A 346 1.00 0.08 2.18
C ILE A 346 0.08 0.55 1.07
N THR A 347 -0.84 1.50 1.30
CA THR A 347 -1.68 2.06 0.23
C THR A 347 -0.84 2.59 -0.93
N LYS A 348 0.29 3.28 -0.67
CA LYS A 348 1.23 3.73 -1.69
C LYS A 348 1.83 2.55 -2.46
N TYR A 349 2.33 1.52 -1.77
CA TYR A 349 2.97 0.35 -2.37
C TYR A 349 2.00 -0.77 -2.73
N VAL A 350 0.70 -0.63 -2.55
CA VAL A 350 -0.34 -1.61 -2.88
C VAL A 350 -1.25 -1.03 -3.97
N SER A 351 -1.50 0.28 -3.95
CA SER A 351 -2.31 0.99 -4.95
C SER A 351 -1.48 1.71 -6.02
N LYS A 352 -0.14 1.53 -6.04
CA LYS A 352 0.73 2.12 -7.07
C LYS A 352 0.22 1.72 -8.45
N LYS A 353 -0.42 2.67 -9.13
CA LYS A 353 -0.58 2.67 -10.58
C LYS A 353 0.71 3.27 -11.09
N ASP A 354 1.44 2.53 -11.91
CA ASP A 354 2.60 3.10 -12.56
C ASP A 354 2.12 4.24 -13.45
N GLY A 355 2.77 5.39 -13.33
CA GLY A 355 2.50 6.57 -14.13
C GLY A 355 3.82 7.27 -14.25
N ILE A 356 4.39 7.26 -15.45
CA ILE A 356 5.55 8.09 -15.72
C ILE A 356 5.00 9.46 -16.04
N PHE A 357 5.43 10.44 -15.26
CA PHE A 357 5.29 11.82 -15.64
C PHE A 357 6.43 12.12 -16.63
N PRO A 358 6.17 12.90 -17.69
CA PRO A 358 7.22 13.32 -18.60
C PRO A 358 8.33 14.03 -17.80
N VAL A 359 9.58 13.92 -18.26
CA VAL A 359 10.64 14.78 -17.76
C VAL A 359 10.31 16.20 -18.25
N LEU A 360 9.95 17.08 -17.32
CA LEU A 360 9.54 18.45 -17.61
C LEU A 360 10.73 19.40 -17.43
N ALA A 361 10.90 20.36 -18.35
CA ALA A 361 11.76 21.51 -18.14
C ALA A 361 11.21 22.40 -17.01
N LYS A 362 12.04 23.29 -16.44
CA LYS A 362 11.64 24.18 -15.31
C LYS A 362 10.41 25.04 -15.62
N ASN A 363 10.19 25.37 -16.88
CA ASN A 363 9.04 26.14 -17.37
C ASN A 363 7.89 25.26 -17.87
N GLN A 364 7.88 23.95 -17.64
CA GLN A 364 6.81 23.05 -18.10
C GLN A 364 5.99 22.47 -16.95
N LYS A 365 4.68 22.30 -17.16
CA LYS A 365 3.76 21.63 -16.23
C LYS A 365 2.78 20.73 -16.98
N VAL A 366 2.39 19.63 -16.34
CA VAL A 366 1.27 18.80 -16.82
C VAL A 366 -0.02 19.33 -16.23
N LEU A 367 -0.99 19.68 -17.08
CA LEU A 367 -2.35 20.03 -16.66
C LEU A 367 -3.34 19.04 -17.27
N GLN A 368 -4.48 18.87 -16.60
CA GLN A 368 -5.56 18.02 -17.05
C GLN A 368 -6.66 18.91 -17.65
N ASN A 369 -6.92 18.75 -18.95
CA ASN A 369 -7.95 19.52 -19.64
C ASN A 369 -9.22 18.66 -19.78
N GLY A 370 -10.07 18.68 -18.75
CA GLY A 370 -11.38 18.02 -18.74
C GLY A 370 -11.40 16.61 -19.38
N ASN A 371 -12.25 16.44 -20.39
CA ASN A 371 -12.48 15.18 -21.13
C ASN A 371 -11.40 14.83 -22.17
N MET A 372 -10.41 15.70 -22.41
CA MET A 372 -9.45 15.55 -23.52
C MET A 372 -8.10 14.95 -23.11
N GLY A 373 -7.90 14.66 -21.82
CA GLY A 373 -6.69 13.97 -21.32
C GLY A 373 -5.66 14.90 -20.67
N LYS A 374 -4.39 14.47 -20.64
CA LYS A 374 -3.27 15.19 -20.00
C LYS A 374 -2.39 15.85 -21.05
N TYR A 375 -2.05 17.12 -20.83
CA TYR A 375 -1.24 17.93 -21.73
C TYR A 375 -0.04 18.52 -20.99
N ILE A 376 1.07 18.71 -21.69
CA ILE A 376 2.22 19.46 -21.20
C ILE A 376 2.08 20.90 -21.70
N PHE A 377 2.07 21.86 -20.78
CA PHE A 377 2.07 23.29 -21.06
C PHE A 377 3.44 23.89 -20.76
N THR A 378 3.89 24.81 -21.60
CA THR A 378 5.15 25.54 -21.44
C THR A 378 4.86 27.00 -21.07
N LEU A 379 5.46 27.51 -20.00
CA LEU A 379 5.36 28.90 -19.58
C LEU A 379 6.26 29.77 -20.44
N ARG A 380 5.72 30.90 -20.92
CA ARG A 380 6.49 31.93 -21.62
C ARG A 380 7.50 32.59 -20.68
N GLU A 381 8.58 33.10 -21.26
CA GLU A 381 9.61 33.80 -20.51
C GLU A 381 9.03 35.06 -19.85
N GLY A 382 9.15 35.16 -18.52
CA GLY A 382 8.54 36.23 -17.72
C GLY A 382 7.04 36.07 -17.41
N GLY A 383 6.41 34.99 -17.85
CA GLY A 383 4.98 34.72 -17.63
C GLY A 383 4.63 34.19 -16.24
N ASP A 384 3.35 34.25 -15.88
CA ASP A 384 2.84 33.71 -14.61
C ASP A 384 1.96 32.47 -14.82
N TRP A 385 2.12 31.46 -13.97
CA TRP A 385 1.25 30.28 -13.94
C TRP A 385 -0.18 30.61 -13.48
N GLU A 386 -0.41 31.77 -12.86
CA GLU A 386 -1.75 32.22 -12.50
C GLU A 386 -2.51 32.86 -13.69
N ASN A 387 -1.81 33.20 -14.78
CA ASN A 387 -2.40 33.80 -15.97
C ASN A 387 -2.44 32.81 -17.15
N ALA A 388 -3.63 32.36 -17.51
CA ALA A 388 -3.84 31.36 -18.57
C ALA A 388 -3.35 31.81 -19.96
N MET A 389 -3.24 33.12 -20.21
CA MET A 389 -2.75 33.67 -21.48
C MET A 389 -1.22 33.58 -21.63
N ASP A 390 -0.49 33.34 -20.53
CA ASP A 390 0.97 33.30 -20.53
C ASP A 390 1.54 31.89 -20.82
N TRP A 391 0.65 30.92 -21.06
CA TRP A 391 1.01 29.54 -21.39
C TRP A 391 1.09 29.37 -22.92
N MET A 392 2.00 28.53 -23.39
CA MET A 392 2.14 28.18 -24.81
C MET A 392 2.37 26.67 -25.01
N ASP A 393 1.94 26.19 -26.18
CA ASP A 393 1.92 24.82 -26.70
C ASP A 393 1.14 23.77 -25.91
N GLU A 394 0.15 23.16 -26.58
CA GLU A 394 -0.58 21.98 -26.14
C GLU A 394 0.05 20.73 -26.78
N ILE A 395 1.07 20.16 -26.14
CA ILE A 395 1.56 18.85 -26.60
C ILE A 395 0.69 17.78 -25.91
N PRO A 396 -0.15 17.03 -26.66
CA PRO A 396 -0.87 15.90 -26.09
C PRO A 396 0.15 14.89 -25.58
N TYR A 397 0.12 14.61 -24.28
CA TYR A 397 1.01 13.63 -23.67
C TYR A 397 0.22 12.38 -23.34
N GLU A 398 0.47 11.33 -24.11
CA GLU A 398 0.02 9.99 -23.75
C GLU A 398 0.95 9.46 -22.65
N VAL A 399 0.37 9.11 -21.49
CA VAL A 399 1.11 8.48 -20.40
C VAL A 399 1.62 7.13 -20.89
N LYS A 400 2.89 7.07 -21.31
CA LYS A 400 3.55 5.82 -21.64
C LYS A 400 3.97 5.12 -20.35
N PHE A 401 3.40 3.94 -20.13
CA PHE A 401 3.68 3.10 -18.97
C PHE A 401 4.91 2.24 -19.26
N GLU A 402 6.10 2.58 -18.73
CA GLU A 402 7.33 1.77 -18.97
C GLU A 402 7.61 0.71 -17.90
N SER A 403 6.78 0.60 -16.86
CA SER A 403 6.92 -0.48 -15.88
C SER A 403 6.53 -1.82 -16.51
N ARG A 404 7.46 -2.78 -16.49
CA ARG A 404 7.17 -4.17 -16.88
C ARG A 404 6.03 -4.73 -16.02
N LYS A 405 4.90 -5.11 -16.64
CA LYS A 405 3.80 -5.79 -15.95
C LYS A 405 4.29 -7.09 -15.31
N VAL A 406 3.99 -7.28 -14.02
CA VAL A 406 4.28 -8.54 -13.31
C VAL A 406 3.27 -9.60 -13.76
N ARG A 407 3.77 -10.75 -14.22
CA ARG A 407 2.91 -11.86 -14.67
C ARG A 407 2.40 -12.69 -13.49
N GLY A 408 1.17 -13.17 -13.57
CA GLY A 408 0.51 -14.03 -12.58
C GLY A 408 0.13 -13.31 -11.27
N ARG A 409 -0.06 -14.06 -10.19
CA ARG A 409 -0.48 -13.51 -8.89
C ARG A 409 0.52 -12.46 -8.37
N ILE A 410 0.04 -11.24 -8.12
CA ILE A 410 0.88 -10.10 -7.70
C ILE A 410 0.88 -9.84 -6.19
N TRP A 411 0.03 -10.52 -5.42
CA TRP A 411 -0.04 -10.37 -3.97
C TRP A 411 -0.56 -11.65 -3.32
N GLY A 412 -0.29 -11.83 -2.03
CA GLY A 412 -0.76 -12.95 -1.24
C GLY A 412 -0.76 -12.64 0.25
N LYS A 413 -1.35 -13.54 1.04
CA LYS A 413 -1.45 -13.39 2.50
C LYS A 413 -1.55 -14.75 3.18
N SER A 414 -1.29 -14.79 4.47
CA SER A 414 -1.50 -15.96 5.33
C SER A 414 -2.99 -16.34 5.45
N ARG A 415 -3.25 -17.58 5.86
CA ARG A 415 -4.61 -18.13 6.01
C ARG A 415 -5.38 -17.47 7.15
N ASN A 416 -4.72 -17.15 8.27
CA ASN A 416 -5.33 -16.42 9.39
C ASN A 416 -5.72 -14.96 9.04
N LEU A 417 -5.23 -14.41 7.92
CA LEU A 417 -5.69 -13.13 7.38
C LEU A 417 -6.79 -13.28 6.31
N SER A 418 -7.31 -14.48 6.09
CA SER A 418 -8.45 -14.70 5.19
C SER A 418 -9.77 -14.47 5.89
N ASP A 419 -10.73 -13.89 5.17
CA ASP A 419 -12.13 -13.97 5.56
C ASP A 419 -12.53 -15.45 5.47
N THR A 420 -12.73 -16.12 6.60
CA THR A 420 -13.13 -17.54 6.63
C THR A 420 -14.57 -17.69 6.12
N HIS A 421 -14.81 -18.64 5.21
CA HIS A 421 -16.17 -18.97 4.73
C HIS A 421 -16.99 -19.77 5.76
N GLU A 422 -16.35 -20.36 6.77
CA GLU A 422 -16.97 -21.18 7.81
C GLU A 422 -16.76 -20.53 9.18
N GLY A 423 -17.78 -19.85 9.69
CA GLY A 423 -17.92 -19.49 11.12
C GLY A 423 -16.99 -18.43 11.72
N GLY A 424 -15.89 -18.04 11.06
CA GLY A 424 -14.99 -17.00 11.59
C GLY A 424 -15.36 -15.58 11.16
N SER A 425 -15.22 -14.64 12.09
CA SER A 425 -15.49 -13.21 11.90
C SER A 425 -14.62 -12.62 10.79
N LYS A 426 -15.24 -11.87 9.87
CA LYS A 426 -14.50 -11.12 8.82
C LYS A 426 -13.51 -10.15 9.45
N ILE A 427 -12.34 -9.98 8.81
CA ILE A 427 -11.39 -8.92 9.20
C ILE A 427 -11.90 -7.60 8.64
N GLU A 428 -12.81 -7.00 9.39
CA GLU A 428 -13.44 -5.73 9.08
C GLU A 428 -13.52 -4.82 10.30
N SER A 429 -13.71 -3.53 10.04
CA SER A 429 -13.87 -2.55 11.11
C SER A 429 -15.24 -2.72 11.77
N PRO A 430 -15.37 -2.44 13.08
CA PRO A 430 -16.64 -2.57 13.77
C PRO A 430 -17.70 -1.70 13.10
N SER A 431 -18.85 -2.29 12.81
CA SER A 431 -19.96 -1.66 12.11
C SER A 431 -21.25 -1.78 12.90
N PHE A 432 -22.00 -0.69 12.98
CA PHE A 432 -23.25 -0.60 13.70
C PHE A 432 -24.34 -0.12 12.76
N THR A 433 -25.48 -0.80 12.74
CA THR A 433 -26.69 -0.27 12.12
C THR A 433 -27.33 0.69 13.11
N THR A 434 -27.50 1.94 12.73
CA THR A 434 -28.04 2.97 13.64
C THR A 434 -29.50 3.24 13.37
N GLU A 435 -29.92 3.13 12.11
CA GLU A 435 -31.29 3.41 11.69
C GLU A 435 -31.70 2.40 10.61
N ILE A 436 -32.92 1.88 10.74
CA ILE A 436 -33.59 1.07 9.74
C ILE A 436 -34.91 1.74 9.42
N LYS A 437 -35.09 2.15 8.16
CA LYS A 437 -36.39 2.57 7.63
C LYS A 437 -36.96 1.47 6.77
N MET A 438 -38.19 1.08 7.08
CA MET A 438 -38.94 0.09 6.30
C MET A 438 -39.93 0.83 5.41
N ILE A 439 -39.91 0.54 4.11
CA ILE A 439 -40.83 1.09 3.12
C ILE A 439 -41.76 -0.02 2.65
N TYR A 440 -43.07 0.20 2.78
CA TYR A 440 -44.10 -0.76 2.38
C TYR A 440 -44.72 -0.40 1.02
N ASP A 441 -45.25 -1.40 0.31
CA ASP A 441 -45.85 -1.27 -1.03
C ASP A 441 -46.95 -0.18 -1.11
N ASP A 442 -47.78 -0.06 -0.07
CA ASP A 442 -48.86 0.94 0.00
C ASP A 442 -48.37 2.39 0.22
N GLU A 443 -47.10 2.59 0.60
CA GLU A 443 -46.55 3.92 0.94
C GLU A 443 -46.09 4.74 -0.27
N VAL A 444 -45.88 4.12 -1.43
CA VAL A 444 -45.58 4.87 -2.67
C VAL A 444 -46.74 5.82 -3.05
N PHE A 445 -47.94 5.57 -2.50
CA PHE A 445 -49.15 6.37 -2.68
C PHE A 445 -49.58 7.19 -1.44
N GLY A 446 -48.71 7.43 -0.45
CA GLY A 446 -48.88 8.55 0.51
C GLY A 446 -49.20 8.23 1.98
N ARG A 447 -48.60 7.19 2.60
CA ARG A 447 -48.63 7.00 4.08
C ARG A 447 -47.22 6.92 4.71
N ARG A 448 -47.19 7.07 6.05
CA ARG A 448 -46.02 7.38 6.92
C ARG A 448 -45.02 6.22 7.09
N GLN A 449 -43.79 6.46 6.64
CA GLN A 449 -42.59 5.64 6.88
C GLN A 449 -42.40 5.30 8.37
N LYS A 450 -42.11 4.03 8.67
CA LYS A 450 -41.67 3.59 10.01
C LYS A 450 -40.15 3.60 10.11
N THR A 451 -39.62 4.51 10.93
CA THR A 451 -38.21 4.56 11.31
C THR A 451 -37.99 3.80 12.61
N ILE A 452 -37.03 2.86 12.62
CA ILE A 452 -36.55 2.17 13.82
C ILE A 452 -35.09 2.54 14.04
N THR A 453 -34.81 3.25 15.13
CA THR A 453 -33.44 3.51 15.57
C THR A 453 -32.95 2.31 16.37
N GLN A 454 -31.83 1.71 15.96
CA GLN A 454 -31.27 0.53 16.63
C GLN A 454 -30.13 0.88 17.60
N ASN A 455 -29.43 1.99 17.38
CA ASN A 455 -28.25 2.33 18.17
C ASN A 455 -28.09 3.84 18.34
N GLU A 456 -28.88 4.40 19.26
CA GLU A 456 -28.87 5.83 19.62
C GLU A 456 -27.48 6.30 20.05
N ILE A 457 -26.79 5.50 20.88
CA ILE A 457 -25.45 5.79 21.40
C ILE A 457 -24.44 6.07 20.27
N VAL A 458 -24.51 5.32 19.16
CA VAL A 458 -23.59 5.51 18.02
C VAL A 458 -23.95 6.75 17.21
N ASN A 459 -25.24 7.09 17.08
CA ASN A 459 -25.65 8.34 16.43
C ASN A 459 -25.16 9.55 17.23
N ASP A 460 -25.35 9.55 18.55
CA ASP A 460 -24.87 10.63 19.43
C ASP A 460 -23.36 10.82 19.30
N TYR A 461 -22.62 9.71 19.25
CA TYR A 461 -21.18 9.73 19.04
C TYR A 461 -20.79 10.38 17.69
N VAL A 462 -21.47 10.01 16.60
CA VAL A 462 -21.20 10.60 15.28
C VAL A 462 -21.44 12.10 15.28
N GLU A 463 -22.55 12.55 15.88
CA GLU A 463 -22.88 13.97 15.95
C GLU A 463 -21.91 14.76 16.86
N GLN A 464 -21.46 14.18 17.98
CA GLN A 464 -20.41 14.79 18.82
C GLN A 464 -19.09 14.95 18.07
N VAL A 465 -18.65 13.95 17.29
CA VAL A 465 -17.41 14.06 16.50
C VAL A 465 -17.54 15.10 15.40
N LYS A 466 -18.72 15.24 14.78
CA LYS A 466 -18.97 16.30 13.79
C LYS A 466 -18.77 17.69 14.37
N GLN A 467 -19.17 17.92 15.62
CA GLN A 467 -18.98 19.22 16.29
C GLN A 467 -17.50 19.59 16.50
N GLU A 468 -16.59 18.62 16.59
CA GLU A 468 -15.15 18.89 16.73
C GLU A 468 -14.47 19.30 15.41
N ILE A 469 -15.14 19.12 14.27
CA ILE A 469 -14.58 19.40 12.93
C ILE A 469 -15.25 20.63 12.33
N PRO A 470 -14.50 21.60 11.77
CA PRO A 470 -15.09 22.77 11.12
C PRO A 470 -16.08 22.38 10.02
N GLU A 471 -17.28 22.96 10.06
CA GLU A 471 -18.39 22.63 9.15
C GLU A 471 -18.03 22.79 7.67
N ALA A 472 -17.23 23.82 7.33
CA ALA A 472 -16.73 24.03 5.97
C ALA A 472 -15.89 22.85 5.45
N GLU A 473 -15.16 22.15 6.32
CA GLU A 473 -14.37 20.98 5.92
C GLU A 473 -15.24 19.74 5.79
N ILE A 474 -16.26 19.58 6.65
CA ILE A 474 -17.27 18.52 6.50
C ILE A 474 -17.95 18.65 5.15
N LYS A 475 -18.37 19.87 4.79
CA LYS A 475 -19.00 20.18 3.51
C LYS A 475 -18.07 19.91 2.33
N ARG A 476 -16.81 20.37 2.39
CA ARG A 476 -15.79 20.11 1.36
C ARG A 476 -15.52 18.61 1.17
N LEU A 477 -15.46 17.84 2.26
CA LEU A 477 -15.27 16.38 2.19
C LEU A 477 -16.49 15.69 1.58
N ALA A 478 -17.70 16.14 1.93
CA ALA A 478 -18.94 15.67 1.33
C ALA A 478 -18.99 15.99 -0.18
N GLU A 479 -18.47 17.14 -0.62
CA GLU A 479 -18.36 17.49 -2.05
C GLU A 479 -17.33 16.63 -2.80
N ILE A 480 -16.22 16.24 -2.16
CA ILE A 480 -15.18 15.38 -2.78
C ILE A 480 -15.64 13.92 -2.89
N ILE A 481 -16.45 13.47 -1.93
CA ILE A 481 -16.98 12.11 -1.89
C ILE A 481 -18.31 12.17 -2.64
N ASP A 482 -18.24 11.89 -3.93
CA ASP A 482 -19.27 11.99 -4.98
C ASP A 482 -20.59 11.19 -4.74
N SER A 483 -21.11 11.12 -3.51
CA SER A 483 -22.37 10.45 -3.20
C SER A 483 -23.08 11.05 -1.99
N GLU A 484 -24.36 11.37 -2.15
CA GLU A 484 -25.30 11.70 -1.07
C GLU A 484 -25.45 10.58 -0.01
N TYR A 485 -24.89 9.40 -0.26
CA TYR A 485 -25.13 8.18 0.52
C TYR A 485 -23.95 7.76 1.42
N CYS A 486 -22.81 8.44 1.37
CA CYS A 486 -21.62 8.08 2.12
C CYS A 486 -20.92 9.30 2.72
N GLU A 487 -21.01 9.46 4.04
CA GLU A 487 -20.26 10.47 4.79
C GLU A 487 -18.97 9.84 5.34
N ILE A 488 -17.83 10.50 5.14
CA ILE A 488 -16.55 10.10 5.75
C ILE A 488 -16.07 11.23 6.65
N ILE A 489 -15.95 10.93 7.94
CA ILE A 489 -15.51 11.86 8.97
C ILE A 489 -14.08 11.49 9.37
N PRO A 490 -13.06 12.27 8.99
CA PRO A 490 -11.68 11.97 9.35
C PRO A 490 -11.44 12.29 10.82
N LEU A 491 -10.60 11.50 11.48
CA LEU A 491 -10.25 11.70 12.89
C LEU A 491 -8.90 12.38 13.03
N GLY A 492 -8.89 13.61 13.52
CA GLY A 492 -7.64 14.36 13.66
C GLY A 492 -7.84 15.81 14.04
N GLU A 493 -6.76 16.55 13.99
CA GLU A 493 -6.72 17.99 14.24
C GLU A 493 -5.89 18.69 13.17
N TYR A 494 -6.24 19.94 12.85
CA TYR A 494 -5.40 20.75 11.99
C TYR A 494 -4.18 21.24 12.76
N SER A 495 -3.00 20.92 12.24
CA SER A 495 -1.72 21.43 12.73
C SER A 495 -1.04 22.26 11.65
N THR A 496 -0.09 23.10 12.05
CA THR A 496 0.75 23.83 11.10
C THR A 496 2.15 23.25 11.09
N ARG A 497 2.74 23.10 9.90
CA ARG A 497 4.15 22.79 9.72
C ARG A 497 4.75 23.82 8.78
N ILE A 498 6.03 24.09 8.90
CA ILE A 498 6.73 24.96 7.96
C ILE A 498 7.25 24.07 6.81
N ASN A 499 6.84 24.36 5.57
CA ASN A 499 7.39 23.70 4.38
C ASN A 499 8.88 24.03 4.27
N HIS A 500 9.70 22.99 4.17
CA HIS A 500 11.16 23.10 4.20
C HIS A 500 11.74 23.80 2.96
N LYS A 501 11.11 23.67 1.79
CA LYS A 501 11.54 24.28 0.54
C LYS A 501 11.07 25.72 0.39
N THR A 502 9.83 25.99 0.78
CA THR A 502 9.21 27.31 0.57
C THR A 502 9.23 28.19 1.80
N LYS A 503 9.61 27.66 2.97
CA LYS A 503 9.53 28.30 4.29
C LYS A 503 8.13 28.82 4.68
N ARG A 504 7.10 28.47 3.90
CA ARG A 504 5.71 28.85 4.17
C ARG A 504 5.10 27.93 5.23
N LYS A 505 4.23 28.48 6.08
CA LYS A 505 3.41 27.68 7.00
C LYS A 505 2.36 26.93 6.16
N GLU A 506 2.49 25.62 6.09
CA GLU A 506 1.48 24.72 5.55
C GLU A 506 0.60 24.22 6.67
N LYS A 507 -0.71 24.42 6.51
CA LYS A 507 -1.71 23.74 7.34
C LYS A 507 -1.82 22.30 6.86
N TYR A 508 -1.75 21.34 7.78
CA TYR A 508 -1.91 19.91 7.49
C TYR A 508 -2.81 19.25 8.52
N PHE A 509 -3.54 18.21 8.10
CA PHE A 509 -4.39 17.44 8.97
C PHE A 509 -3.57 16.35 9.66
N LYS A 510 -3.50 16.39 10.99
CA LYS A 510 -2.79 15.44 11.83
C LYS A 510 -3.81 14.44 12.37
N ASN A 511 -3.72 13.20 11.91
CA ASN A 511 -4.63 12.15 12.36
C ASN A 511 -4.44 11.86 13.85
N LYS A 512 -5.54 11.44 14.49
CA LYS A 512 -5.58 10.96 15.85
C LYS A 512 -6.21 9.57 15.86
N LYS A 513 -5.81 8.74 16.82
CA LYS A 513 -6.33 7.38 16.96
C LYS A 513 -7.80 7.42 17.40
N GLN A 514 -8.63 6.58 16.76
CA GLN A 514 -10.03 6.38 17.13
C GLN A 514 -10.22 6.12 18.64
N VAL A 515 -9.35 5.33 19.28
CA VAL A 515 -9.45 5.02 20.71
C VAL A 515 -9.37 6.26 21.61
N HIS A 516 -8.55 7.26 21.26
CA HIS A 516 -8.43 8.49 22.05
C HIS A 516 -9.67 9.37 21.95
N PHE A 517 -10.40 9.33 20.83
CA PHE A 517 -11.70 10.01 20.71
C PHE A 517 -12.77 9.27 21.52
N LEU A 518 -12.80 7.94 21.41
CA LEU A 518 -13.76 7.11 22.15
C LEU A 518 -13.58 7.26 23.67
N GLU A 519 -12.34 7.42 24.14
CA GLU A 519 -12.02 7.70 25.55
C GLU A 519 -12.67 8.96 26.10
N LYS A 520 -12.77 10.01 25.30
CA LYS A 520 -13.29 11.31 25.73
C LYS A 520 -14.80 11.40 25.61
N LEU A 521 -15.36 10.76 24.58
CA LEU A 521 -16.73 10.98 24.15
C LEU A 521 -17.69 9.89 24.63
N ASN A 522 -17.31 8.61 24.54
CA ASN A 522 -18.24 7.52 24.82
C ASN A 522 -17.55 6.23 25.32
N PRO A 523 -17.57 5.95 26.65
CA PRO A 523 -16.96 4.75 27.23
C PRO A 523 -17.56 3.44 26.73
N THR A 524 -18.87 3.38 26.47
CA THR A 524 -19.55 2.16 26.05
C THR A 524 -19.14 1.75 24.63
N ILE A 525 -19.06 2.70 23.69
CA ILE A 525 -18.56 2.43 22.34
C ILE A 525 -17.09 2.07 22.38
N LYS A 526 -16.29 2.71 23.26
CA LYS A 526 -14.88 2.34 23.48
C LYS A 526 -14.73 0.86 23.82
N ILE A 527 -15.51 0.36 24.78
CA ILE A 527 -15.45 -1.05 25.19
C ILE A 527 -15.73 -1.98 24.01
N ARG A 528 -16.85 -1.76 23.30
CA ARG A 528 -17.20 -2.58 22.12
C ARG A 528 -16.15 -2.52 21.02
N TYR A 529 -15.56 -1.35 20.80
CA TYR A 529 -14.47 -1.17 19.85
C TYR A 529 -13.24 -2.00 20.24
N LEU A 530 -12.83 -1.97 21.51
CA LEU A 530 -11.71 -2.76 22.01
C LEU A 530 -11.97 -4.27 21.95
N GLU A 531 -13.17 -4.72 22.35
CA GLU A 531 -13.58 -6.12 22.28
C GLU A 531 -13.56 -6.67 20.85
N HIS A 532 -14.02 -5.87 19.88
CA HIS A 532 -13.98 -6.23 18.46
C HIS A 532 -12.54 -6.48 17.97
N TYR A 533 -11.62 -5.56 18.27
CA TYR A 533 -10.22 -5.74 17.86
C TYR A 533 -9.48 -6.80 18.66
N ASN A 534 -9.85 -7.05 19.93
CA ASN A 534 -9.39 -8.21 20.66
C ASN A 534 -9.87 -9.51 19.99
N THR A 535 -11.12 -9.58 19.53
CA THR A 535 -11.65 -10.75 18.81
C THR A 535 -10.87 -11.01 17.51
N ILE A 536 -10.55 -9.97 16.74
CA ILE A 536 -9.67 -10.08 15.56
C ILE A 536 -8.27 -10.56 15.97
N PHE A 537 -7.72 -10.00 17.04
CA PHE A 537 -6.41 -10.42 17.53
C PHE A 537 -6.40 -11.90 17.92
N GLN A 538 -7.39 -12.36 18.69
CA GLN A 538 -7.53 -13.76 19.09
C GLN A 538 -7.82 -14.68 17.90
N SER A 539 -8.55 -14.24 16.88
CA SER A 539 -8.76 -15.09 15.69
C SER A 539 -7.46 -15.30 14.89
N ILE A 540 -6.56 -14.32 14.91
CA ILE A 540 -5.26 -14.39 14.24
C ILE A 540 -4.21 -15.14 15.08
N TYR A 541 -4.21 -14.94 16.40
CA TYR A 541 -3.13 -15.34 17.33
C TYR A 541 -3.54 -16.33 18.43
N GLY A 542 -4.84 -16.55 18.67
CA GLY A 542 -5.37 -17.20 19.88
C GLY A 542 -4.87 -18.63 20.12
N ASN A 543 -4.62 -19.40 19.05
CA ASN A 543 -4.05 -20.74 19.17
C ASN A 543 -2.62 -20.76 19.76
N HIS A 544 -1.88 -19.66 19.68
CA HIS A 544 -0.50 -19.56 20.18
C HIS A 544 -0.35 -18.81 21.50
N TYR A 545 -1.30 -17.94 21.85
CA TYR A 545 -1.25 -17.16 23.10
C TYR A 545 -1.79 -17.93 24.31
N LEU A 546 -2.81 -18.78 24.13
CA LEU A 546 -3.37 -19.59 25.23
C LEU A 546 -2.39 -20.66 25.76
N GLN A 547 -1.45 -21.13 24.92
CA GLN A 547 -0.42 -22.09 25.32
C GLN A 547 0.77 -21.47 26.08
N LYS A 548 0.86 -20.14 26.19
CA LYS A 548 1.99 -19.46 26.86
C LYS A 548 1.61 -18.81 28.20
N THR A 549 0.33 -18.85 28.57
CA THR A 549 -0.20 -18.35 29.86
C THR A 549 -0.74 -19.44 30.79
N ALA A 550 -0.72 -20.69 30.34
CA ALA A 550 -0.84 -21.89 31.18
C ALA A 550 0.54 -22.53 31.32
#